data_AF-A0A8G2L8F6-F1
#
_entry.id   AF-A0A8G2L8F6-F1
#
_cell.length_a   1.000
_cell.length_b   1.000
_cell.length_c   1.000
_cell.angle_alpha   90.00
_cell.angle_beta   90.00
_cell.angle_gamma   90.00
#
_symmetry.space_group_name_H-M   'P 1'
#
loop_
_entity.id
_entity.type
_entity.pdbx_description
1 polymer ?
#
loop_
_entity_poly.entity_id
_entity_poly.type
_entity_poly.pdbx_seq_one_letter_code
_entity_poly.pdbx_strand_id
1 'polypeptide(L)'
;MNEEICEYKQSEVYFINNKLLDYRKQCKALLKQIQNEKILKCQLEKEQLEEKSKMALEIKPSFKIQINGPINILTDAYKKMMYEIKPNGTPYIQYKIKEVTKFICDNYIDEHGNELSPLTIRTYLSPTRSDKDPNNDWKIKL
;
A
#
# COMPACT_ATOMS: atom_id res chain seq x y z
N MET A 1 8.05 40.09 -93.20
CA MET A 1 7.15 39.64 -92.12
C MET A 1 7.93 38.69 -91.24
N ASN A 2 7.87 38.93 -89.94
CA ASN A 2 8.68 38.33 -88.87
C ASN A 2 8.25 36.90 -88.57
N GLU A 3 9.18 36.07 -88.11
CA GLU A 3 8.89 34.95 -87.20
C GLU A 3 10.15 34.65 -86.40
N GLU A 4 10.34 35.38 -85.29
CA GLU A 4 11.30 34.99 -84.25
C GLU A 4 10.74 33.75 -83.55
N ILE A 5 11.46 32.63 -83.63
CA ILE A 5 11.10 31.39 -82.95
C ILE A 5 11.45 31.57 -81.47
N CYS A 6 10.45 31.77 -80.63
CA CYS A 6 10.65 31.78 -79.18
C CYS A 6 10.92 30.36 -78.67
N GLU A 7 12.13 30.10 -78.16
CA GLU A 7 12.43 28.87 -77.43
C GLU A 7 11.65 28.80 -76.12
N TYR A 8 10.91 27.71 -75.92
CA TYR A 8 10.21 27.44 -74.67
C TYR A 8 11.21 27.14 -73.54
N LYS A 9 11.16 27.93 -72.46
CA LYS A 9 11.90 27.64 -71.21
C LYS A 9 10.91 27.30 -70.11
N GLN A 10 11.06 26.10 -69.54
CA GLN A 10 10.26 25.66 -68.40
C GLN A 10 10.69 26.43 -67.14
N SER A 11 9.72 26.93 -66.37
CA SER A 11 9.96 27.67 -65.14
C SER A 11 10.47 26.75 -64.02
N GLU A 12 11.62 27.07 -63.43
CA GLU A 12 12.09 26.43 -62.19
C GLU A 12 11.61 27.23 -60.97
N VAL A 13 10.46 26.86 -60.38
CA VAL A 13 10.24 27.17 -58.95
C VAL A 13 9.36 26.09 -58.31
N TYR A 14 9.98 25.13 -57.63
CA TYR A 14 9.31 24.36 -56.58
C TYR A 14 9.35 25.19 -55.30
N PHE A 15 8.20 25.68 -54.85
CA PHE A 15 8.06 26.36 -53.56
C PHE A 15 8.40 25.38 -52.43
N ILE A 16 9.58 25.53 -51.82
CA ILE A 16 9.97 24.79 -50.60
C ILE A 16 9.67 25.69 -49.41
N ASN A 17 8.67 25.30 -48.60
CA ASN A 17 8.32 26.03 -47.39
C ASN A 17 9.34 25.76 -46.28
N ASN A 18 10.37 26.61 -46.19
CA ASN A 18 11.42 26.52 -45.17
C ASN A 18 10.93 26.72 -43.71
N LYS A 19 9.66 27.11 -43.50
CA LYS A 19 9.09 27.21 -42.15
C LYS A 19 8.65 25.86 -41.58
N LEU A 20 8.47 24.86 -42.43
CA LEU A 20 8.11 23.50 -41.99
C LEU A 20 9.39 22.72 -41.67
N LEU A 21 9.44 22.15 -40.47
CA LEU A 21 10.50 21.20 -40.12
C LEU A 21 10.46 20.01 -41.07
N ASP A 22 11.63 19.49 -41.41
CA ASP A 22 11.77 18.27 -42.21
C ASP A 22 10.93 17.13 -41.63
N TYR A 23 9.99 16.62 -42.42
CA TYR A 23 9.03 15.59 -42.00
C TYR A 23 9.72 14.33 -41.47
N ARG A 24 10.86 13.96 -42.05
CA ARG A 24 11.64 12.78 -41.63
C ARG A 24 12.26 13.01 -40.26
N LYS A 25 12.71 14.22 -39.94
CA LYS A 25 13.16 14.60 -38.59
C LYS A 25 12.02 14.53 -37.57
N GLN A 26 10.82 14.99 -37.94
CA GLN A 26 9.63 14.89 -37.08
C GLN A 26 9.26 13.44 -36.79
N CYS A 27 9.25 12.57 -37.81
CA CYS A 27 8.99 11.14 -37.64
C CYS A 27 9.99 10.46 -36.69
N LYS A 28 11.29 10.80 -36.81
CA LYS A 28 12.33 10.28 -35.91
C LYS A 28 12.14 10.75 -34.46
N ALA A 29 11.79 12.02 -34.26
CA ALA A 29 11.52 12.56 -32.94
C ALA A 29 10.31 11.87 -32.28
N LEU A 30 9.24 11.66 -33.05
CA LEU A 30 8.04 10.97 -32.59
C LEU A 30 8.33 9.51 -32.22
N LEU A 31 9.09 8.78 -33.04
CA LEU A 31 9.50 7.41 -32.73
C LEU A 31 10.29 7.33 -31.42
N LYS A 32 11.20 8.28 -31.20
CA LYS A 32 11.99 8.36 -29.95
C LYS A 32 11.09 8.64 -28.74
N GLN A 33 10.10 9.52 -28.90
CA GLN A 33 9.13 9.80 -27.84
C GLN A 33 8.32 8.55 -27.48
N ILE A 34 7.79 7.83 -28.47
CA ILE A 34 7.03 6.58 -28.26
C ILE A 34 7.88 5.53 -27.55
N GLN A 35 9.17 5.41 -27.91
CA GLN A 35 10.08 4.47 -27.24
C GLN A 35 10.32 4.86 -25.78
N ASN A 36 10.51 6.14 -25.50
CA ASN A 36 10.68 6.64 -24.13
C ASN A 36 9.44 6.40 -23.28
N GLU A 37 8.24 6.68 -23.82
CA GLU A 37 6.97 6.43 -23.12
C GLU A 37 6.80 4.94 -22.77
N LYS A 38 7.19 4.03 -23.67
CA LYS A 38 7.18 2.58 -23.40
C LYS A 38 8.13 2.19 -22.26
N ILE A 39 9.34 2.76 -22.24
CA ILE A 39 10.33 2.48 -21.19
C ILE A 39 9.82 2.96 -19.83
N LEU A 40 9.30 4.18 -19.76
CA LEU A 40 8.72 4.76 -18.55
C LEU A 40 7.56 3.91 -18.02
N LYS A 41 6.68 3.45 -18.91
CA LYS A 41 5.56 2.58 -18.53
C LYS A 41 6.05 1.25 -17.92
N CYS A 42 7.05 0.61 -18.53
CA CYS A 42 7.65 -0.61 -17.98
C CYS A 42 8.31 -0.39 -16.61
N GLN A 43 8.92 0.77 -16.37
CA GLN A 43 9.52 1.11 -15.07
C GLN A 43 8.44 1.26 -13.99
N LEU A 44 7.37 2.01 -14.29
CA LEU A 44 6.23 2.17 -13.38
C LEU A 44 5.55 0.83 -13.05
N GLU A 45 5.36 -0.05 -14.02
CA GLU A 45 4.77 -1.37 -13.79
C GLU A 45 5.63 -2.24 -12.86
N LYS A 46 6.96 -2.16 -12.97
CA LYS A 46 7.89 -2.85 -12.07
C LYS A 46 7.83 -2.28 -10.65
N GLU A 47 7.83 -0.97 -10.50
CA GLU A 47 7.71 -0.30 -9.19
C GLU A 47 6.39 -0.70 -8.49
N GLN A 48 5.28 -0.71 -9.23
CA GLN A 48 3.98 -1.16 -8.69
C GLN A 48 3.98 -2.63 -8.29
N LEU A 49 4.67 -3.51 -9.03
CA LEU A 49 4.79 -4.92 -8.67
C LEU A 49 5.68 -5.12 -7.44
N GLU A 50 6.77 -4.36 -7.33
CA GLU A 50 7.64 -4.34 -6.15
C GLU A 50 6.90 -3.80 -4.91
N GLU A 51 6.07 -2.79 -5.06
CA GLU A 51 5.25 -2.26 -3.96
C GLU A 51 4.18 -3.28 -3.52
N LYS A 52 3.48 -3.91 -4.46
CA LYS A 52 2.52 -4.98 -4.17
C LYS A 52 3.16 -6.20 -3.52
N SER A 53 4.36 -6.58 -3.95
CA SER A 53 5.09 -7.70 -3.34
C SER A 53 5.63 -7.35 -1.95
N LYS A 54 6.07 -6.11 -1.70
CA LYS A 54 6.39 -5.61 -0.36
C LYS A 54 5.16 -5.58 0.56
N MET A 55 3.99 -5.22 0.04
CA MET A 55 2.73 -5.30 0.78
C MET A 55 2.31 -6.75 1.05
N ALA A 56 2.54 -7.67 0.12
CA ALA A 56 2.28 -9.10 0.30
C ALA A 56 3.28 -9.78 1.26
N LEU A 57 4.44 -9.16 1.50
CA LEU A 57 5.42 -9.54 2.52
C LEU A 57 5.05 -9.05 3.93
N GLU A 58 3.98 -8.26 4.12
CA GLU A 58 3.32 -8.24 5.43
C GLU A 58 2.80 -9.66 5.67
N ILE A 59 3.53 -10.43 6.49
CA ILE A 59 3.24 -11.81 6.87
C ILE A 59 1.84 -11.84 7.49
N LYS A 60 0.82 -11.95 6.65
CA LYS A 60 -0.54 -12.15 7.10
C LYS A 60 -0.56 -13.56 7.71
N PRO A 61 -0.98 -13.72 8.97
CA PRO A 61 -0.92 -15.02 9.62
C PRO A 61 -1.71 -16.04 8.80
N SER A 62 -1.09 -17.19 8.55
CA SER A 62 -1.67 -18.26 7.71
C SER A 62 -3.00 -18.78 8.24
N PHE A 63 -3.31 -18.51 9.50
CA PHE A 63 -4.56 -18.86 10.15
C PHE A 63 -4.86 -17.84 11.27
N LYS A 64 -6.14 -17.59 11.55
CA LYS A 64 -6.58 -16.80 12.71
C LYS A 64 -7.14 -17.75 13.78
N ILE A 65 -6.91 -17.41 15.05
CA ILE A 65 -7.42 -18.16 16.20
C ILE A 65 -8.83 -17.65 16.55
N GLN A 66 -9.80 -18.56 16.61
CA GLN A 66 -11.15 -18.24 17.06
C GLN A 66 -11.23 -18.25 18.58
N ILE A 67 -11.78 -17.17 19.15
CA ILE A 67 -11.99 -17.04 20.58
C ILE A 67 -13.44 -17.41 20.86
N ASN A 68 -13.66 -18.54 21.52
CA ASN A 68 -14.99 -18.98 21.93
C ASN A 68 -15.36 -18.38 23.29
N GLY A 69 -15.45 -17.05 23.36
CA GLY A 69 -15.79 -16.35 24.59
C GLY A 69 -15.51 -14.84 24.54
N PRO A 70 -15.72 -14.12 25.66
CA PRO A 70 -15.61 -12.68 25.68
C PRO A 70 -14.19 -12.20 25.32
N ILE A 71 -14.09 -11.37 24.27
CA ILE A 71 -12.83 -10.79 23.78
C ILE A 71 -12.03 -10.06 24.87
N ASN A 72 -12.73 -9.55 25.89
CA ASN A 72 -12.15 -8.85 27.03
C ASN A 72 -11.09 -9.68 27.75
N ILE A 73 -11.30 -11.00 27.87
CA ILE A 73 -10.37 -11.90 28.56
C ILE A 73 -9.01 -11.90 27.87
N LEU A 74 -9.02 -11.97 26.52
CA LEU A 74 -7.80 -11.91 25.74
C LEU A 74 -7.13 -10.54 25.89
N THR A 75 -7.89 -9.45 25.73
CA THR A 75 -7.32 -8.10 25.82
C THR A 75 -6.77 -7.79 27.21
N ASP A 76 -7.39 -8.30 28.27
CA ASP A 76 -6.92 -8.11 29.64
C ASP A 76 -5.61 -8.86 29.91
N ALA A 77 -5.42 -10.04 29.31
CA ALA A 77 -4.13 -10.74 29.35
C ALA A 77 -3.01 -9.91 28.70
N TYR A 78 -3.26 -9.36 27.51
CA TYR A 78 -2.31 -8.45 26.85
C TYR A 78 -2.06 -7.18 27.66
N LYS A 79 -3.12 -6.58 28.20
CA LYS A 79 -3.03 -5.40 29.07
C LYS A 79 -2.14 -5.67 30.28
N LYS A 80 -2.36 -6.78 30.99
CA LYS A 80 -1.49 -7.18 32.11
C LYS A 80 -0.05 -7.36 31.67
N MET A 81 0.21 -8.08 30.58
CA MET A 81 1.57 -8.23 30.06
C MET A 81 2.24 -6.90 29.64
N MET A 82 1.45 -5.91 29.20
CA MET A 82 1.96 -4.58 28.81
C MET A 82 2.25 -3.67 30.00
N TYR A 83 1.51 -3.79 31.10
CA TYR A 83 1.59 -2.87 32.24
C TYR A 83 2.19 -3.48 33.51
N GLU A 84 2.16 -4.81 33.67
CA GLU A 84 2.83 -5.48 34.78
C GLU A 84 4.34 -5.47 34.55
N ILE A 85 5.05 -4.90 35.52
CA ILE A 85 6.49 -4.70 35.49
C ILE A 85 7.15 -5.90 36.18
N LYS A 86 8.10 -6.54 35.50
CA LYS A 86 8.95 -7.57 36.10
C LYS A 86 9.82 -6.96 37.22
N PRO A 87 10.40 -7.79 38.11
CA PRO A 87 11.34 -7.30 39.13
C PRO A 87 12.54 -6.50 38.58
N ASN A 88 12.84 -6.66 37.28
CA ASN A 88 13.92 -5.97 36.57
C ASN A 88 13.50 -4.60 35.98
N GLY A 89 12.27 -4.13 36.21
CA GLY A 89 11.80 -2.81 35.76
C GLY A 89 11.24 -2.73 34.34
N THR A 90 11.20 -3.84 33.59
CA THR A 90 10.64 -3.86 32.21
C THR A 90 9.31 -4.62 32.13
N PRO A 91 8.32 -4.15 31.35
CA PRO A 91 7.08 -4.88 31.13
C PRO A 91 7.32 -6.15 30.30
N TYR A 92 6.40 -7.10 30.35
CA TYR A 92 6.51 -8.32 29.53
C TYR A 92 6.39 -8.03 28.04
N ILE A 93 5.54 -7.06 27.67
CA ILE A 93 5.36 -6.60 26.30
C ILE A 93 5.61 -5.09 26.24
N GLN A 94 6.68 -4.69 25.56
CA GLN A 94 7.04 -3.29 25.35
C GLN A 94 6.67 -2.82 23.93
N TYR A 95 5.37 -2.61 23.68
CA TYR A 95 4.85 -2.13 22.41
C TYR A 95 3.76 -1.08 22.59
N LYS A 96 3.50 -0.27 21.55
CA LYS A 96 2.41 0.71 21.61
C LYS A 96 1.06 -0.02 21.51
N ILE A 97 0.04 0.51 22.19
CA ILE A 97 -1.34 -0.01 22.14
C ILE A 97 -1.82 -0.22 20.70
N LYS A 98 -1.47 0.70 19.77
CA LYS A 98 -1.83 0.58 18.35
C LYS A 98 -1.25 -0.67 17.68
N GLU A 99 0.00 -1.02 17.99
CA GLU A 99 0.70 -2.17 17.41
C GLU A 99 0.12 -3.47 17.94
N VAL A 100 -0.11 -3.54 19.26
CA VAL A 100 -0.77 -4.69 19.90
C VAL A 100 -2.21 -4.86 19.42
N THR A 101 -2.93 -3.76 19.18
CA THR A 101 -4.28 -3.78 18.60
C THR A 101 -4.26 -4.41 17.20
N LYS A 102 -3.34 -3.96 16.32
CA LYS A 102 -3.17 -4.53 14.98
C LYS A 102 -2.87 -6.03 15.08
N PHE A 103 -1.92 -6.42 15.93
CA PHE A 103 -1.56 -7.81 16.15
C PHE A 103 -2.76 -8.68 16.55
N ILE A 104 -3.58 -8.23 17.50
CA ILE A 104 -4.76 -8.99 17.94
C ILE A 104 -5.78 -9.12 16.80
N CYS A 105 -6.08 -8.05 16.07
CA CYS A 105 -7.06 -8.09 14.98
C CYS A 105 -6.59 -8.96 13.78
N ASP A 106 -5.28 -8.98 13.54
CA ASP A 106 -4.69 -9.75 12.45
C ASP A 106 -4.67 -11.25 12.77
N ASN A 107 -4.54 -11.64 14.04
CA ASN A 107 -4.35 -13.04 14.46
C ASN A 107 -5.60 -13.70 15.07
N TYR A 108 -6.62 -12.95 15.48
CA TYR A 108 -7.79 -13.51 16.17
C TYR A 108 -9.12 -13.14 15.50
N ILE A 109 -10.13 -13.98 15.71
CA ILE A 109 -11.53 -13.78 15.31
C ILE A 109 -12.47 -14.05 16.48
N ASP A 110 -13.65 -13.44 16.42
CA ASP A 110 -14.68 -13.53 17.46
C ASP A 110 -15.37 -14.92 17.49
N GLU A 111 -16.23 -15.16 18.48
CA GLU A 111 -16.95 -16.43 18.69
C GLU A 111 -17.79 -16.85 17.48
N HIS A 112 -18.22 -15.89 16.67
CA HIS A 112 -19.00 -16.10 15.44
C HIS A 112 -18.14 -16.16 14.16
N GLY A 113 -16.81 -16.11 14.29
CA GLY A 113 -15.87 -16.08 13.16
C GLY A 113 -15.72 -14.72 12.49
N ASN A 114 -16.24 -13.64 13.10
CA ASN A 114 -16.14 -12.28 12.59
C ASN A 114 -14.78 -11.63 12.93
N GLU A 115 -14.36 -10.67 12.11
CA GLU A 115 -13.17 -9.87 12.41
C GLU A 115 -13.38 -8.96 13.62
N LEU A 116 -12.32 -8.82 14.42
CA LEU A 116 -12.34 -7.98 15.61
C LEU A 116 -12.29 -6.50 15.24
N SER A 117 -13.13 -5.69 15.88
CA SER A 117 -13.11 -4.24 15.70
C SER A 117 -11.86 -3.62 16.37
N PRO A 118 -10.97 -2.94 15.61
CA PRO A 118 -9.76 -2.33 16.17
C PRO A 118 -10.07 -1.27 17.22
N LEU A 119 -11.20 -0.56 17.06
CA LEU A 119 -11.64 0.45 18.02
C LEU A 119 -11.97 -0.22 19.36
N THR A 120 -12.73 -1.31 19.33
CA THR A 120 -13.12 -2.07 20.52
C THR A 120 -11.89 -2.61 21.27
N ILE A 121 -10.96 -3.25 20.55
CA ILE A 121 -9.71 -3.78 21.13
C ILE A 121 -8.87 -2.66 21.75
N ARG A 122 -8.71 -1.53 21.06
CA ARG A 122 -7.96 -0.38 21.57
C ARG A 122 -8.58 0.19 22.85
N THR A 123 -9.91 0.23 22.91
CA THR A 123 -10.63 0.68 24.10
C THR A 123 -10.42 -0.27 25.28
N TYR A 124 -10.36 -1.59 25.07
CA TYR A 124 -10.09 -2.56 26.14
C TYR A 124 -8.63 -2.54 26.62
N LEU A 125 -7.67 -2.37 25.70
CA LEU A 125 -6.24 -2.23 26.03
C LEU A 125 -5.91 -0.91 26.72
N SER A 126 -6.83 0.06 26.72
CA SER A 126 -6.61 1.36 27.36
C SER A 126 -6.57 1.22 28.89
N PRO A 127 -5.63 1.90 29.58
CA PRO A 127 -5.44 1.75 31.02
C PRO A 127 -6.59 2.35 31.85
N THR A 128 -7.42 3.20 31.25
CA THR A 128 -8.48 3.97 31.93
C THR A 128 -9.82 3.24 32.08
N ARG A 129 -10.01 2.07 31.46
CA ARG A 129 -11.19 1.23 31.72
C ARG A 129 -10.82 0.13 32.71
N SER A 130 -11.36 0.21 33.92
CA SER A 130 -11.30 -0.82 34.97
C SER A 130 -12.68 -1.49 35.22
N ASP A 131 -13.72 -1.03 34.53
CA ASP A 131 -15.13 -1.38 34.82
C ASP A 131 -15.57 -2.78 34.34
N LYS A 132 -14.70 -3.49 33.60
CA LYS A 132 -14.97 -4.83 33.07
C LYS A 132 -13.81 -5.81 33.28
N ASP A 133 -12.96 -5.53 34.27
CA ASP A 133 -11.98 -6.54 34.67
C ASP A 133 -12.73 -7.76 35.22
N PRO A 134 -12.44 -8.99 34.75
CA PRO A 134 -13.11 -10.19 35.22
C PRO A 134 -12.96 -10.28 36.75
N ASN A 135 -14.10 -10.27 37.45
CA ASN A 135 -14.14 -10.30 38.91
C ASN A 135 -13.30 -11.49 39.42
N ASN A 136 -12.39 -11.28 40.36
CA ASN A 136 -11.39 -12.27 40.76
C ASN A 136 -12.01 -13.54 41.42
N ASP A 137 -13.33 -13.53 41.67
CA ASP A 137 -14.10 -14.59 42.34
C ASP A 137 -14.26 -15.89 41.54
N TRP A 138 -14.16 -15.88 40.21
CA TRP A 138 -14.26 -17.12 39.42
C TRP A 138 -12.94 -17.88 39.30
N LYS A 139 -11.86 -17.42 39.95
CA LYS A 139 -10.64 -18.23 40.07
C LYS A 139 -10.99 -19.51 40.81
N ILE A 140 -11.01 -20.60 40.05
CA ILE A 140 -11.13 -21.97 40.56
C ILE A 140 -10.11 -22.09 41.70
N LYS A 141 -10.62 -22.20 42.93
CA LYS A 141 -9.81 -22.64 44.07
C LYS A 141 -9.41 -24.08 43.75
N LEU A 142 -8.14 -24.27 43.40
CA LEU A 142 -7.54 -25.59 43.28
C LEU A 142 -7.41 -26.23 44.66
#